data_AF-A0A2G8Y3J3-F1
#
_entry.id   AF-A0A2G8Y3J3-F1
#
_cell.length_a   1.000
_cell.length_b   1.000
_cell.length_c   1.000
_cell.angle_alpha   90.00
_cell.angle_beta   90.00
_cell.angle_gamma   90.00
#
_symmetry.space_group_name_H-M   'P 1'
#
loop_
_entity.id
_entity.type
_entity.pdbx_description
1 polymer ?
#
loop_
_entity_poly.entity_id
_entity_poly.type
_entity_poly.pdbx_seq_one_letter_code
_entity_poly.pdbx_strand_id
1 'polypeptide(L)'
;VFTILRHRHVESFATIQRLVTVPIAESELLRLLLQYAVLVLGNWAIKSMYVYDDMYEISCRDLLLALLIRSGAAFVPPSQGGAGSDACTPPASAGLPKEAFRSATRLSLDRVSQMLQEVAVCSSSAWRLKLPPDAAFLAAHPAIQRHFDQWWKQRLQQVVKEVHQRRDA
;
A
#
# COMPACT_ATOMS: atom_id res chain seq x y z
N VAL A 1 -11.72 4.04 13.70
CA VAL A 1 -10.57 3.63 12.85
C VAL A 1 -10.85 2.34 12.09
N PHE A 2 -11.05 1.20 12.77
CA PHE A 2 -11.31 -0.09 12.11
C PHE A 2 -12.41 -0.01 11.05
N THR A 3 -13.60 0.49 11.39
CA THR A 3 -14.74 0.63 10.46
C THR A 3 -14.40 1.47 9.22
N ILE A 4 -13.67 2.58 9.41
CA ILE A 4 -13.24 3.47 8.31
C ILE A 4 -12.36 2.68 7.34
N LEU A 5 -11.33 2.03 7.87
CA LEU A 5 -10.36 1.30 7.05
C LEU A 5 -10.92 -0.01 6.50
N ARG A 6 -11.91 -0.63 7.16
CA ARG A 6 -12.58 -1.83 6.63
C ARG A 6 -13.42 -1.53 5.40
N HIS A 7 -13.97 -0.31 5.32
CA HIS A 7 -14.74 0.15 4.17
C HIS A 7 -13.85 0.76 3.08
N ARG A 8 -12.82 1.53 3.45
CA ARG A 8 -11.98 2.28 2.49
C ARG A 8 -10.69 1.57 2.06
N HIS A 9 -10.26 0.56 2.79
CA HIS A 9 -9.02 -0.23 2.63
C HIS A 9 -7.71 0.56 2.78
N VAL A 10 -7.60 1.78 2.27
CA VAL A 10 -6.44 2.67 2.37
C VAL A 10 -6.89 4.12 2.54
N GLU A 11 -6.33 4.85 3.50
CA GLU A 11 -6.58 6.28 3.69
C GLU A 11 -5.36 7.05 4.23
N SER A 12 -5.31 8.36 3.97
CA SER A 12 -4.29 9.24 4.56
C SER A 12 -4.59 9.51 6.03
N PHE A 13 -3.56 9.82 6.83
CA PHE A 13 -3.74 10.09 8.26
C PHE A 13 -4.71 11.26 8.48
N ALA A 14 -4.54 12.35 7.73
CA ALA A 14 -5.39 13.54 7.79
C ALA A 14 -6.86 13.23 7.46
N THR A 15 -7.13 12.34 6.49
CA THR A 15 -8.51 11.95 6.17
C THR A 15 -9.10 11.08 7.26
N ILE A 16 -8.34 10.12 7.81
CA ILE A 16 -8.81 9.32 8.95
C ILE A 16 -9.15 10.23 10.13
N GLN A 17 -8.27 11.17 10.47
CA GLN A 17 -8.50 12.13 11.56
C GLN A 17 -9.78 12.95 11.36
N ARG A 18 -10.09 13.38 10.13
CA ARG A 18 -11.35 14.08 9.80
C ARG A 18 -12.59 13.20 9.89
N LEU A 19 -12.47 11.91 9.60
CA LEU A 19 -13.59 10.95 9.60
C LEU A 19 -13.89 10.38 10.98
N VAL A 20 -12.97 10.49 11.94
CA VAL A 20 -13.23 10.10 13.32
C VAL A 20 -14.16 11.15 13.94
N THR A 21 -15.33 10.70 14.39
CA THR A 21 -16.39 11.56 14.95
C THR A 21 -16.14 11.96 16.39
N VAL A 22 -15.24 11.28 17.08
CA VAL A 22 -14.89 11.51 18.49
C VAL A 22 -13.53 12.23 18.55
N PRO A 23 -13.40 13.34 19.30
CA PRO A 23 -12.09 13.95 19.53
C PRO A 23 -11.10 12.92 20.07
N ILE A 24 -10.01 12.72 19.35
CA ILE A 24 -8.97 11.74 19.68
C ILE A 24 -7.62 12.44 19.60
N ALA A 25 -6.78 12.21 20.61
CA ALA A 25 -5.40 12.67 20.58
C ALA A 25 -4.65 11.95 19.45
N GLU A 26 -3.72 12.65 18.81
CA GLU A 26 -2.94 12.09 17.69
C GLU A 26 -2.22 10.80 18.08
N SER A 27 -1.61 10.77 19.27
CA SER A 27 -0.92 9.59 19.81
C SER A 27 -1.82 8.37 19.94
N GLU A 28 -3.07 8.58 20.36
CA GLU A 28 -4.06 7.51 20.51
C GLU A 28 -4.58 7.04 19.16
N LEU A 29 -4.77 7.96 18.20
CA LEU A 29 -5.11 7.62 16.82
C LEU A 29 -4.00 6.76 16.18
N LEU A 30 -2.74 7.14 16.36
CA LEU A 30 -1.58 6.37 15.89
C LEU A 30 -1.54 4.98 16.53
N ARG A 31 -1.81 4.86 17.83
CA ARG A 31 -1.88 3.56 18.53
C ARG A 31 -2.95 2.64 17.91
N LEU A 32 -4.14 3.18 17.64
CA LEU A 32 -5.21 2.42 16.97
C LEU A 32 -4.82 2.03 15.53
N LEU A 33 -4.15 2.92 14.80
CA LEU A 33 -3.67 2.61 13.45
C LEU A 33 -2.64 1.48 13.45
N LEU A 34 -1.67 1.49 14.37
CA LEU A 34 -0.70 0.40 14.51
C LEU A 34 -1.37 -0.95 14.85
N GLN A 35 -2.50 -0.92 15.55
CA GLN A 35 -3.27 -2.13 15.87
C GLN A 35 -3.93 -2.73 14.61
N TYR A 36 -4.55 -1.90 13.76
CA TYR A 36 -5.43 -2.38 12.68
C TYR A 36 -4.84 -2.26 11.27
N ALA A 37 -3.78 -1.49 11.08
CA ALA A 37 -3.28 -1.06 9.79
C ALA A 37 -1.76 -1.19 9.67
N VAL A 38 -1.28 -1.06 8.44
CA VAL A 38 0.13 -1.00 8.06
C VAL A 38 0.37 0.24 7.22
N LEU A 39 1.56 0.83 7.34
CA LEU A 39 1.91 2.04 6.58
C LEU A 39 2.35 1.70 5.16
N VAL A 40 1.78 2.38 4.16
CA VAL A 40 2.05 2.21 2.73
C VAL A 40 2.32 3.59 2.13
N LEU A 41 3.60 3.93 1.96
CA LEU A 41 4.06 5.24 1.47
C LEU A 41 3.38 6.43 2.18
N GLY A 42 3.28 6.37 3.51
CA GLY A 42 2.68 7.43 4.34
C GLY A 42 1.16 7.31 4.52
N ASN A 43 0.49 6.49 3.71
CA ASN A 43 -0.94 6.19 3.88
C ASN A 43 -1.15 4.94 4.74
N TRP A 44 -2.32 4.79 5.34
CA TRP A 44 -2.66 3.67 6.21
C TRP A 44 -3.56 2.68 5.49
N ALA A 45 -3.06 1.45 5.30
CA ALA A 45 -3.82 0.35 4.72
C ALA A 45 -4.28 -0.62 5.82
N ILE A 46 -5.54 -1.05 5.81
CA ILE A 46 -6.00 -2.09 6.75
C ILE A 46 -5.16 -3.37 6.59
N LYS A 47 -4.81 -4.02 7.71
CA LYS A 47 -4.11 -5.32 7.68
C LYS A 47 -4.95 -6.36 6.93
N SER A 48 -4.31 -7.17 6.10
CA SER A 48 -5.00 -8.11 5.22
C SER A 48 -5.82 -9.17 5.95
N MET A 49 -5.41 -9.55 7.17
CA MET A 49 -6.16 -10.46 8.05
C MET A 49 -7.55 -9.94 8.49
N TYR A 50 -7.84 -8.66 8.31
CA TYR A 50 -9.16 -8.10 8.58
C TYR A 50 -10.02 -7.97 7.32
N VAL A 51 -9.47 -8.30 6.16
CA VAL A 51 -10.14 -8.20 4.85
C VAL A 51 -10.54 -9.58 4.33
N TYR A 52 -9.64 -10.56 4.47
CA TYR A 52 -9.83 -11.93 3.99
C TYR A 52 -9.69 -12.93 5.14
N ASP A 53 -10.46 -14.02 5.05
CA ASP A 53 -10.43 -15.12 6.00
C ASP A 53 -9.44 -16.22 5.57
N ASP A 54 -9.20 -16.34 4.26
CA ASP A 54 -8.28 -17.32 3.70
C ASP A 54 -6.81 -16.88 3.81
N MET A 55 -5.97 -17.77 4.32
CA MET A 55 -4.56 -17.47 4.57
C MET A 55 -3.76 -17.26 3.28
N TYR A 56 -4.14 -17.86 2.16
CA TYR A 56 -3.49 -17.63 0.89
C TYR A 56 -3.80 -16.23 0.35
N GLU A 57 -5.06 -15.82 0.43
CA GLU A 57 -5.51 -14.49 0.01
C GLU A 57 -4.91 -13.37 0.86
N ILE A 58 -4.76 -13.58 2.17
CA ILE A 58 -4.05 -12.66 3.06
C ILE A 58 -2.61 -12.46 2.58
N SER A 59 -1.88 -13.54 2.32
CA SER A 59 -0.49 -13.47 1.82
C SER A 59 -0.43 -12.81 0.43
N CYS A 60 -1.40 -13.08 -0.45
CA CYS A 60 -1.49 -12.44 -1.76
C CYS A 60 -1.71 -10.93 -1.66
N ARG A 61 -2.59 -10.47 -0.75
CA ARG A 61 -2.83 -9.03 -0.55
C ARG A 61 -1.61 -8.32 0.05
N ASP A 62 -0.91 -8.96 0.98
CA ASP A 62 0.34 -8.41 1.53
C ASP A 62 1.44 -8.34 0.46
N LEU A 63 1.53 -9.36 -0.41
CA LEU A 63 2.43 -9.34 -1.57
C LEU A 63 2.07 -8.18 -2.52
N LEU A 64 0.78 -7.97 -2.81
CA LEU A 64 0.31 -6.86 -3.63
C LEU A 64 0.75 -5.50 -3.05
N LEU A 65 0.51 -5.26 -1.77
CA LEU A 65 0.92 -4.03 -1.10
C LEU A 65 2.44 -3.81 -1.18
N ALA A 66 3.23 -4.86 -0.92
CA ALA A 66 4.69 -4.77 -1.00
C ALA A 66 5.19 -4.47 -2.43
N LEU A 67 4.56 -5.07 -3.45
CA LEU A 67 4.87 -4.78 -4.85
C LEU A 67 4.53 -3.33 -5.23
N LEU A 68 3.37 -2.83 -4.77
CA LEU A 68 2.96 -1.45 -4.99
C LEU A 68 3.88 -0.44 -4.29
N ILE A 69 4.35 -0.74 -3.07
CA ILE A 69 5.36 0.07 -2.38
C ILE A 69 6.64 0.14 -3.20
N ARG A 70 7.13 -1.00 -3.71
CA ARG A 70 8.35 -1.05 -4.51
C ARG A 70 8.23 -0.28 -5.82
N SER A 71 7.07 -0.38 -6.48
CA SER A 71 6.79 0.37 -7.72
C SER A 71 6.54 1.86 -7.48
N GLY A 72 6.00 2.24 -6.31
CA GLY A 72 5.75 3.63 -5.93
C GLY A 72 6.98 4.36 -5.36
N ALA A 73 7.88 3.64 -4.71
CA ALA A 73 9.16 4.18 -4.20
C ALA A 73 10.14 4.57 -5.32
N ALA A 74 9.90 4.13 -6.56
CA ALA A 74 10.60 4.64 -7.74
C ALA A 74 10.21 6.09 -8.08
N PHE A 75 9.24 6.67 -7.38
CA PHE A 75 8.90 8.10 -7.44
C PHE A 75 9.84 8.90 -6.53
N VAL A 76 11.09 9.08 -6.95
CA VAL A 76 11.96 10.14 -6.42
C VAL A 76 11.67 11.39 -7.26
N PRO A 77 11.17 12.49 -6.68
CA PRO A 77 11.12 13.75 -7.42
C PRO A 77 12.55 14.13 -7.81
N PRO A 78 12.80 14.67 -9.02
CA PRO A 78 14.13 15.09 -9.40
C PRO A 78 14.60 16.13 -8.38
N SER A 79 15.66 15.79 -7.65
CA SER A 79 16.44 16.76 -6.87
C SER A 79 16.84 17.90 -7.80
N GLN A 80 16.51 19.11 -7.39
CA GLN A 80 16.80 20.35 -8.11
C GLN A 80 18.26 20.40 -8.53
N GLY A 81 18.50 20.39 -9.84
CA GLY A 81 19.82 20.49 -10.43
C GLY A 81 19.73 20.59 -11.95
N GLY A 82 19.53 21.80 -12.47
CA GLY A 82 19.65 22.12 -13.89
C GLY A 82 18.40 22.74 -14.49
N ALA A 83 18.48 24.03 -14.82
CA ALA A 83 17.45 24.76 -15.54
C ALA A 83 17.30 24.26 -16.98
N GLY A 84 16.07 24.01 -17.43
CA GLY A 84 15.76 23.75 -18.83
C GLY A 84 14.58 22.79 -19.03
N SER A 85 13.42 23.37 -19.36
CA SER A 85 12.30 22.84 -20.16
C SER A 85 12.11 21.32 -20.27
N ASP A 86 11.03 20.78 -19.69
CA ASP A 86 9.86 20.26 -20.42
C ASP A 86 9.02 19.26 -19.58
N ALA A 87 7.71 19.50 -19.62
CA ALA A 87 6.57 18.64 -19.27
C ALA A 87 6.78 17.49 -18.25
N CYS A 88 6.16 17.66 -17.07
CA CYS A 88 5.89 16.62 -16.08
C CYS A 88 5.20 15.40 -16.69
N THR A 89 5.97 14.41 -17.13
CA THR A 89 5.45 13.08 -17.46
C THR A 89 6.04 12.11 -16.44
N PRO A 90 5.23 11.46 -15.58
CA PRO A 90 5.76 10.44 -14.69
C PRO A 90 6.41 9.34 -15.55
N PRO A 91 7.57 8.79 -15.16
CA PRO A 91 8.25 7.80 -15.99
C PRO A 91 7.30 6.63 -16.28
N ALA A 92 7.31 6.18 -17.54
CA ALA A 92 6.44 5.12 -18.07
C ALA A 92 6.53 3.78 -17.32
N SER A 93 7.56 3.62 -16.46
CA SER A 93 7.80 2.43 -15.64
C SER A 93 7.24 2.49 -14.22
N ALA A 94 6.54 3.58 -13.83
CA ALA A 94 5.94 3.67 -12.50
C ALA A 94 4.64 2.83 -12.43
N GLY A 95 4.64 1.75 -11.65
CA GLY A 95 3.46 0.95 -11.37
C GLY A 95 3.71 -0.56 -11.43
N LEU A 96 2.71 -1.33 -11.02
CA LEU A 96 2.70 -2.78 -11.06
C LEU A 96 2.07 -3.24 -12.39
N PRO A 97 2.78 -4.01 -13.24
CA PRO A 97 2.21 -4.51 -14.49
C PRO A 97 0.99 -5.40 -14.23
N LYS A 98 -0.05 -5.28 -15.06
CA LYS A 98 -1.36 -5.97 -14.88
C LYS A 98 -1.22 -7.48 -14.67
N GLU A 99 -0.37 -8.12 -15.49
CA GLU A 99 -0.20 -9.57 -15.45
C GLU A 99 0.77 -10.04 -14.37
N ALA A 100 1.62 -9.16 -13.82
CA ALA A 100 2.68 -9.57 -12.89
C ALA A 100 2.09 -10.17 -11.60
N PHE A 101 1.08 -9.50 -11.03
CA PHE A 101 0.43 -9.97 -9.80
C PHE A 101 -0.42 -11.23 -10.05
N ARG A 102 -1.17 -11.26 -11.15
CA ARG A 102 -1.97 -12.43 -11.55
C ARG A 102 -1.07 -13.65 -11.78
N SER A 103 0.03 -13.49 -12.49
CA SER A 103 0.96 -14.58 -12.79
C SER A 103 1.63 -15.11 -11.51
N ALA A 104 1.97 -14.21 -10.58
CA ALA A 104 2.58 -14.58 -9.31
C ALA A 104 1.63 -15.37 -8.39
N THR A 105 0.35 -15.02 -8.39
CA THR A 105 -0.65 -15.57 -7.45
C THR A 105 -1.57 -16.63 -8.04
N ARG A 106 -1.70 -16.74 -9.37
CA ARG A 106 -2.66 -17.64 -10.04
C ARG A 106 -4.11 -17.53 -9.55
N LEU A 107 -4.46 -16.46 -8.84
CA LEU A 107 -5.83 -16.17 -8.46
C LEU A 107 -6.69 -15.95 -9.71
N SER A 108 -8.00 -16.16 -9.58
CA SER A 108 -8.95 -15.87 -10.65
C SER A 108 -8.89 -14.38 -11.02
N LEU A 109 -9.24 -14.07 -12.28
CA LEU A 109 -9.21 -12.69 -12.77
C LEU A 109 -10.11 -11.76 -11.93
N ASP A 110 -11.28 -12.25 -11.52
CA ASP A 110 -12.22 -11.52 -10.69
C ASP A 110 -11.60 -11.21 -9.32
N ARG A 111 -10.91 -12.18 -8.73
CA ARG A 111 -10.31 -12.01 -7.41
C ARG A 111 -9.11 -11.07 -7.43
N VAL A 112 -8.27 -11.19 -8.46
CA VAL A 112 -7.18 -10.24 -8.72
C VAL A 112 -7.73 -8.82 -8.89
N SER A 113 -8.77 -8.66 -9.71
CA SER A 113 -9.39 -7.36 -9.97
C SER A 113 -9.96 -6.74 -8.70
N GLN A 114 -10.66 -7.55 -7.89
CA GLN A 114 -11.19 -7.12 -6.59
C GLN A 114 -10.06 -6.65 -5.66
N MET A 115 -9.03 -7.48 -5.44
CA MET A 115 -7.89 -7.14 -4.59
C MET A 115 -7.20 -5.84 -5.01
N LEU A 116 -7.00 -5.66 -6.32
CA LEU A 116 -6.38 -4.45 -6.87
C LEU A 116 -7.28 -3.23 -6.66
N GLN A 117 -8.57 -3.35 -6.93
CA GLN A 117 -9.53 -2.26 -6.76
C GLN A 117 -9.71 -1.83 -5.31
N GLU A 118 -9.25 -2.60 -4.31
CA GLU A 118 -9.26 -2.15 -2.91
C GLU A 118 -8.21 -1.06 -2.65
N VAL A 119 -7.02 -1.18 -3.24
CA VAL A 119 -5.83 -0.40 -2.83
C VAL A 119 -5.16 0.36 -3.97
N ALA A 120 -5.50 0.04 -5.21
CA ALA A 120 -4.88 0.56 -6.42
C ALA A 120 -5.92 1.03 -7.46
N VAL A 121 -5.45 1.88 -8.39
CA VAL A 121 -6.14 2.28 -9.61
C VAL A 121 -5.33 1.87 -10.82
N CYS A 122 -6.01 1.50 -11.90
CA CYS A 122 -5.37 1.23 -13.17
C CYS A 122 -5.16 2.56 -13.91
N SER A 123 -3.91 2.95 -14.13
CA SER A 123 -3.54 4.09 -14.99
C SER A 123 -2.81 3.55 -16.21
N SER A 124 -3.37 3.81 -17.39
CA SER A 124 -2.92 3.28 -18.69
C SER A 124 -2.66 1.75 -18.67
N SER A 125 -1.40 1.35 -18.48
CA SER A 125 -0.92 -0.03 -18.54
C SER A 125 -0.51 -0.62 -17.19
N ALA A 126 -0.57 0.14 -16.08
CA ALA A 126 -0.07 -0.32 -14.79
C ALA A 126 -1.00 0.05 -13.61
N TRP A 127 -0.95 -0.76 -12.57
CA TRP A 127 -1.61 -0.49 -11.31
C TRP A 127 -0.74 0.39 -10.42
N ARG A 128 -1.35 1.42 -9.84
CA ARG A 128 -0.70 2.36 -8.92
C ARG A 128 -1.56 2.51 -7.68
N LEU A 129 -0.96 2.86 -6.55
CA LEU A 129 -1.72 3.12 -5.33
C LEU A 129 -2.80 4.17 -5.58
N LYS A 130 -3.98 3.97 -4.97
CA LYS A 130 -5.11 4.92 -5.05
C LYS A 130 -4.74 6.32 -4.57
N LEU A 131 -3.92 6.38 -3.52
CA LEU A 131 -3.49 7.62 -2.91
C LEU A 131 -2.04 7.90 -3.26
N PRO A 132 -1.68 9.18 -3.53
CA PRO A 132 -0.30 9.58 -3.65
C PRO A 132 0.42 9.37 -2.30
N PRO A 133 1.76 9.26 -2.29
CA PRO A 133 2.51 9.22 -1.04
C PRO A 133 2.19 10.40 -0.13
N ASP A 134 1.92 10.13 1.16
CA ASP A 134 1.63 11.17 2.15
C ASP A 134 2.94 11.72 2.72
N ALA A 135 3.58 12.62 1.96
CA ALA A 135 4.87 13.21 2.33
C ALA A 135 4.82 13.99 3.65
N ALA A 136 3.67 14.59 3.98
CA ALA A 136 3.49 15.32 5.23
C ALA A 136 3.52 14.36 6.44
N PHE A 137 2.80 13.24 6.35
CA PHE A 137 2.83 12.21 7.39
C PHE A 137 4.23 11.60 7.55
N LEU A 138 4.89 11.30 6.44
CA LEU A 138 6.25 10.74 6.46
C LEU A 138 7.26 11.70 7.13
N ALA A 139 7.18 13.00 6.82
CA ALA A 139 8.02 14.02 7.44
C ALA A 139 7.73 14.19 8.94
N ALA A 140 6.45 14.11 9.35
CA ALA A 140 6.04 14.25 10.74
C ALA A 140 6.38 13.03 11.61
N HIS A 141 6.39 11.81 11.03
CA HIS A 141 6.56 10.56 11.77
C HIS A 141 7.68 9.64 11.22
N PRO A 142 8.94 10.11 11.14
CA PRO A 142 10.04 9.37 10.53
C PRO A 142 10.40 8.08 11.29
N ALA A 143 10.10 7.99 12.58
CA ALA A 143 10.29 6.76 13.36
C ALA A 143 9.31 5.65 12.93
N ILE A 144 8.05 6.00 12.67
CA ILE A 144 7.02 5.06 12.19
C ILE A 144 7.37 4.59 10.78
N GLN A 145 7.81 5.50 9.91
CA GLN A 145 8.29 5.15 8.58
C GLN A 145 9.43 4.12 8.65
N ARG A 146 10.49 4.40 9.40
CA ARG A 146 11.64 3.47 9.53
C ARG A 146 11.23 2.09 10.05
N HIS A 147 10.29 2.03 10.99
CA HIS A 147 9.75 0.78 11.47
C HIS A 147 9.09 -0.02 10.34
N PHE A 148 8.17 0.60 9.59
CA PHE A 148 7.48 -0.08 8.50
C PHE A 148 8.38 -0.40 7.31
N ASP A 149 9.41 0.40 7.02
CA ASP A 149 10.41 0.08 5.99
C ASP A 149 11.14 -1.22 6.31
N GLN A 150 11.51 -1.45 7.58
CA GLN A 150 12.11 -2.70 8.03
C GLN A 150 11.10 -3.85 8.01
N TRP A 151 9.90 -3.59 8.52
CA TRP A 151 8.83 -4.58 8.56
C TRP A 151 8.45 -5.09 7.16
N TRP A 152 8.30 -4.20 6.17
CA TRP A 152 7.96 -4.58 4.80
C TRP A 152 9.06 -5.37 4.11
N LYS A 153 10.34 -5.08 4.39
CA LYS A 153 11.46 -5.88 3.88
C LYS A 153 11.36 -7.33 4.35
N GLN A 154 11.06 -7.53 5.64
CA GLN A 154 10.88 -8.87 6.22
C GLN A 154 9.59 -9.52 5.70
N ARG A 155 8.47 -8.79 5.72
CA ARG A 155 7.18 -9.32 5.28
C ARG A 155 7.20 -9.73 3.82
N LEU A 156 7.84 -8.96 2.94
CA LEU A 156 7.98 -9.32 1.52
C LEU A 156 8.67 -10.67 1.34
N GLN A 157 9.78 -10.90 2.06
CA GLN A 157 10.49 -12.20 2.00
C GLN A 157 9.61 -13.35 2.49
N GLN A 158 8.80 -13.11 3.52
CA GLN A 158 7.88 -14.10 4.06
C GLN A 158 6.74 -14.42 3.09
N VAL A 159 6.04 -13.40 2.59
CA VAL A 159 4.85 -13.61 1.73
C VAL A 159 5.20 -14.19 0.38
N VAL A 160 6.40 -13.91 -0.17
CA VAL A 160 6.87 -14.58 -1.39
C VAL A 160 6.98 -16.10 -1.17
N LYS A 161 7.50 -16.54 -0.02
CA LYS A 161 7.57 -17.97 0.32
C LYS A 161 6.18 -18.56 0.55
N GLU A 162 5.33 -17.88 1.33
CA GLU A 162 3.95 -18.33 1.62
C GLU A 162 3.12 -18.47 0.35
N VAL A 163 3.18 -17.49 -0.55
CA VAL A 163 2.46 -17.52 -1.83
C VAL A 163 3.02 -18.64 -2.71
N HIS A 164 4.34 -18.80 -2.81
CA HIS A 164 4.92 -19.88 -3.61
C HIS A 164 4.53 -21.27 -3.12
N GLN A 165 4.54 -21.51 -1.81
CA GLN A 165 4.21 -22.80 -1.21
C GLN A 165 2.74 -23.21 -1.39
N ARG A 166 1.82 -22.24 -1.34
CA ARG A 166 0.37 -22.50 -1.35
C ARG A 166 -0.28 -22.35 -2.72
N ARG A 167 0.40 -21.74 -3.69
CA ARG A 167 -0.12 -21.52 -5.04
C ARG A 167 -0.46 -22.82 -5.77
N ASP A 168 0.29 -23.89 -5.49
CA ASP A 168 0.21 -25.16 -6.19
C ASP A 168 -0.31 -26.30 -5.26
N ALA A 169 -0.79 -25.96 -4.05
CA ALA A 169 -1.36 -26.88 -3.07
C ALA A 169 -2.88 -26.95 -3.22
#